data_AF-A0A5E6NTM8-F1
#
_entry.id   AF-A0A5E6NTM8-F1
#
_cell.length_a   1.000
_cell.length_b   1.000
_cell.length_c   1.000
_cell.angle_alpha   90.00
_cell.angle_beta   90.00
_cell.angle_gamma   90.00
#
_symmetry.space_group_name_H-M   'P 1'
#
loop_
_entity.id
_entity.type
_entity.pdbx_description
1 polymer ?
#
loop_
_entity_poly.entity_id
_entity_poly.type
_entity_poly.pdbx_seq_one_letter_code
_entity_poly.pdbx_strand_id
1 'polypeptide(L)'
;MYYLMSLLETYHQTYTYDIGNNLTHISHQANSSAWQQTIAIHPNNNRGTETQQSATDFDANGNLLGLNNIGNLEWHYNNTLNKLIQTDKTNATEYCVYDYQGRRIRTVLKSNNQVQNQKTICLH
;
A
#
# COMPACT_ATOMS: atom_id res chain seq x y z
N MET A 1 -10.68 38.75 -16.81
CA MET A 1 -10.96 37.35 -17.21
C MET A 1 -9.76 36.52 -16.80
N TYR A 2 -9.90 35.69 -15.77
CA TYR A 2 -8.85 34.72 -15.40
C TYR A 2 -9.11 33.44 -16.20
N TYR A 3 -8.18 33.06 -17.07
CA TYR A 3 -8.19 31.74 -17.70
C TYR A 3 -7.80 30.70 -16.64
N LEU A 4 -8.73 29.80 -16.31
CA LEU A 4 -8.39 28.54 -15.66
C LEU A 4 -7.60 27.71 -16.68
N MET A 5 -6.27 27.76 -16.60
CA MET A 5 -5.41 26.84 -17.33
C MET A 5 -5.63 25.45 -16.73
N SER A 6 -6.01 24.48 -17.56
CA SER A 6 -6.20 23.11 -17.09
C SER A 6 -4.85 22.57 -16.58
N LEU A 7 -4.81 22.09 -15.33
CA LEU A 7 -3.66 21.42 -14.70
C LEU A 7 -3.46 19.98 -15.18
N LEU A 8 -4.17 19.57 -16.23
CA LEU A 8 -4.04 18.24 -16.83
C LEU A 8 -2.93 18.29 -17.88
N GLU A 9 -1.89 17.51 -17.65
CA GLU A 9 -0.85 17.23 -18.63
C GLU A 9 -0.85 15.75 -19.00
N THR A 10 -0.38 15.46 -20.21
CA THR A 10 -0.13 14.08 -20.63
C THR A 10 1.15 13.59 -19.98
N TYR A 11 1.18 12.31 -19.61
CA TYR A 11 2.37 11.61 -19.17
C TYR A 11 2.53 10.30 -19.93
N HIS A 12 3.73 9.74 -19.86
CA HIS A 12 4.07 8.42 -20.34
C HIS A 12 4.70 7.62 -19.20
N GLN A 13 4.28 6.36 -19.04
CA GLN A 13 4.88 5.43 -18.08
C GLN A 13 5.38 4.18 -18.79
N THR A 14 6.60 3.78 -18.46
CA THR A 14 7.20 2.52 -18.91
C THR A 14 7.33 1.57 -17.73
N TYR A 15 7.00 0.31 -17.95
CA TYR A 15 7.02 -0.75 -16.94
C TYR A 15 7.99 -1.85 -17.38
N THR A 16 8.88 -2.25 -16.48
CA THR A 16 9.83 -3.36 -16.73
C THR A 16 9.48 -4.54 -15.85
N TYR A 17 9.42 -5.73 -16.45
CA TYR A 17 9.12 -6.98 -15.78
C TYR A 17 10.31 -7.93 -15.83
N ASP A 18 10.46 -8.77 -14.81
CA ASP A 18 11.39 -9.90 -14.83
C ASP A 18 10.80 -11.11 -15.59
N ILE A 19 11.57 -12.20 -15.68
CA ILE A 19 11.13 -13.46 -16.32
C ILE A 19 9.96 -14.15 -15.62
N GLY A 20 9.73 -13.83 -14.34
CA GLY A 20 8.61 -14.32 -13.52
C GLY A 20 7.35 -13.46 -13.64
N ASN A 21 7.36 -12.44 -14.50
CA ASN A 21 6.33 -11.42 -14.66
C ASN A 21 6.12 -10.54 -13.41
N ASN A 22 7.13 -10.39 -12.55
CA ASN A 22 7.10 -9.40 -11.47
C ASN A 22 7.46 -8.02 -12.02
N LEU A 23 6.71 -6.99 -11.62
CA LEU A 23 7.06 -5.60 -11.92
C LEU A 23 8.31 -5.22 -11.14
N THR A 24 9.38 -4.82 -11.84
CA THR A 24 10.67 -4.45 -11.23
C THR A 24 10.94 -2.96 -11.30
N HIS A 25 10.44 -2.26 -12.32
CA HIS A 25 10.67 -0.83 -12.50
C HIS A 25 9.46 -0.12 -13.09
N ILE A 26 9.19 1.07 -12.58
CA ILE A 26 8.26 2.04 -13.15
C ILE A 26 9.08 3.30 -13.47
N SER A 27 9.03 3.77 -14.71
CA SER A 27 9.57 5.07 -15.10
C SER A 27 8.43 5.95 -15.56
N HIS A 28 8.22 7.07 -14.86
CA HIS A 28 7.22 8.08 -15.21
C HIS A 28 7.90 9.30 -15.84
N GLN A 29 7.30 9.79 -16.93
CA GLN A 29 7.71 11.01 -17.61
C GLN A 29 6.50 11.86 -17.95
N ALA A 30 6.50 13.09 -17.46
CA ALA A 30 5.58 14.15 -17.82
C ALA A 30 6.39 15.45 -17.99
N ASN A 31 5.77 16.51 -18.53
CA ASN A 31 6.47 17.78 -18.69
C ASN A 31 6.78 18.42 -17.34
N SER A 32 5.92 18.25 -16.33
CA SER A 32 6.13 18.81 -15.00
C SER A 32 7.02 17.95 -14.09
N SER A 33 7.13 16.65 -14.33
CA SER A 33 7.82 15.72 -13.43
C SER A 33 8.31 14.47 -14.13
N ALA A 34 9.49 14.00 -13.72
CA ALA A 34 9.99 12.67 -14.06
C ALA A 34 10.47 11.99 -12.79
N TRP A 35 10.10 10.73 -12.62
CA TRP A 35 10.52 9.92 -11.48
C TRP A 35 10.63 8.44 -11.87
N GLN A 36 11.37 7.70 -11.06
CA GLN A 36 11.54 6.26 -11.21
C GLN A 36 11.30 5.57 -9.87
N GLN A 37 10.70 4.39 -9.93
CA GLN A 37 10.52 3.51 -8.80
C GLN A 37 11.09 2.14 -9.16
N THR A 38 11.99 1.64 -8.32
CA THR A 38 12.52 0.28 -8.40
C THR A 38 11.84 -0.57 -7.33
N ILE A 39 11.48 -1.80 -7.70
CA ILE A 39 10.93 -2.81 -6.82
C ILE A 39 11.96 -3.94 -6.75
N ALA A 40 12.51 -4.18 -5.57
CA ALA A 40 13.43 -5.28 -5.33
C ALA A 40 12.62 -6.58 -5.19
N ILE A 41 12.83 -7.52 -6.11
CA ILE A 41 12.16 -8.83 -6.11
C ILE A 41 13.06 -9.88 -5.46
N HIS A 42 12.49 -10.73 -4.63
CA HIS A 42 13.21 -11.81 -3.97
C HIS A 42 13.73 -12.83 -5.00
N PRO A 43 14.97 -13.33 -4.88
CA PRO A 43 15.55 -14.24 -5.89
C PRO A 43 14.77 -15.55 -6.10
N ASN A 44 14.10 -16.04 -5.06
CA ASN A 44 13.49 -17.38 -5.03
C ASN A 44 11.95 -17.37 -4.92
N ASN A 45 11.29 -16.21 -4.97
CA ASN A 45 9.83 -16.10 -4.94
C ASN A 45 9.37 -14.74 -5.49
N ASN A 46 8.06 -14.56 -5.64
CA ASN A 46 7.47 -13.34 -6.23
C ASN A 46 7.21 -12.21 -5.22
N ARG A 47 7.91 -12.19 -4.08
CA ARG A 47 7.76 -11.12 -3.09
C ARG A 47 8.64 -9.95 -3.47
N GLY A 48 8.07 -8.73 -3.48
CA GLY A 48 8.78 -7.51 -3.82
C GLY A 48 8.56 -6.38 -2.82
N THR A 49 9.57 -5.53 -2.63
CA THR A 49 9.49 -4.31 -1.80
C THR A 49 10.12 -3.11 -2.50
N GLU A 50 9.71 -1.90 -2.13
CA GLU A 50 10.22 -0.64 -2.71
C GLU A 50 11.63 -0.27 -2.23
N THR A 51 12.10 -0.93 -1.17
CA THR A 51 13.44 -0.80 -0.62
C THR A 51 14.21 -2.08 -0.83
N GLN A 52 15.51 -2.07 -0.51
CA GLN A 52 16.25 -3.32 -0.44
C GLN A 52 15.57 -4.26 0.56
N GLN A 53 15.34 -5.49 0.11
CA GLN A 53 14.59 -6.47 0.88
C GLN A 53 15.33 -6.89 2.15
N SER A 54 14.59 -7.01 3.24
CA SER A 54 15.02 -7.64 4.48
C SER A 54 14.35 -9.01 4.66
N ALA A 55 15.03 -9.91 5.37
CA ALA A 55 14.46 -11.20 5.78
C ALA A 55 13.22 -11.06 6.68
N THR A 56 12.96 -9.86 7.19
CA THR A 56 11.86 -9.54 8.12
C THR A 56 10.72 -8.75 7.46
N ASP A 57 10.73 -8.56 6.14
CA ASP A 57 9.70 -7.80 5.44
C ASP A 57 8.35 -8.55 5.38
N PHE A 58 8.40 -9.88 5.50
CA PHE A 58 7.23 -10.74 5.39
C PHE A 58 7.18 -11.75 6.53
N ASP A 59 5.97 -12.14 6.93
CA ASP A 59 5.78 -13.28 7.81
C ASP A 59 6.01 -14.63 7.06
N ALA A 60 5.90 -15.73 7.81
CA ALA A 60 6.06 -17.08 7.28
C ALA A 60 5.04 -17.42 6.18
N ASN A 61 3.83 -16.84 6.23
CA ASN A 61 2.79 -17.05 5.22
C ASN A 61 2.96 -16.15 3.99
N GLY A 62 3.81 -15.14 4.07
CA GLY A 62 4.09 -14.20 3.00
C GLY A 62 3.29 -12.94 3.00
N ASN A 63 2.72 -12.59 4.14
CA ASN A 63 2.09 -11.31 4.32
C ASN A 63 3.16 -10.25 4.64
N LEU A 64 3.06 -9.08 4.00
CA LEU A 64 3.98 -7.96 4.21
C LEU A 64 3.79 -7.38 5.62
N LEU A 65 4.88 -7.13 6.35
CA LEU A 65 4.86 -6.65 7.74
C LEU A 65 5.07 -5.14 7.88
N GLY A 66 5.55 -4.49 6.82
CA GLY A 66 5.83 -3.06 6.83
C GLY A 66 5.67 -2.44 5.46
N LEU A 67 5.03 -1.28 5.43
CA LEU A 67 4.98 -0.39 4.28
C LEU A 67 5.99 0.74 4.51
N ASN A 68 6.94 0.88 3.60
CA ASN A 68 7.98 1.90 3.69
C ASN A 68 7.35 3.29 3.84
N ASN A 69 7.81 4.08 4.81
CA ASN A 69 7.30 5.41 5.16
C ASN A 69 5.81 5.52 5.52
N ILE A 70 5.08 4.41 5.63
CA ILE A 70 3.63 4.41 5.96
C ILE A 70 3.40 3.81 7.34
N GLY A 71 3.87 2.58 7.59
CA GLY A 71 3.64 1.92 8.87
C GLY A 71 3.72 0.40 8.84
N ASN A 72 3.39 -0.21 9.98
CA ASN A 72 3.47 -1.67 10.18
C ASN A 72 2.10 -2.33 9.98
N LEU A 73 2.12 -3.51 9.35
CA LEU A 73 0.94 -4.33 9.09
C LEU A 73 0.95 -5.53 10.04
N GLU A 74 -0.19 -5.77 10.68
CA GLU A 74 -0.43 -7.00 11.44
C GLU A 74 -1.55 -7.80 10.79
N TRP A 75 -1.43 -9.12 10.84
CA TRP A 75 -2.32 -10.04 10.15
C TRP A 75 -3.03 -10.95 11.13
N HIS A 76 -4.27 -11.32 10.80
CA HIS A 76 -4.95 -12.42 11.45
C HIS A 76 -4.37 -13.77 10.98
N TYR A 77 -4.62 -14.83 11.75
CA TYR A 77 -4.16 -16.19 11.43
C TYR A 77 -4.67 -16.70 10.07
N ASN A 78 -5.77 -16.15 9.56
CA ASN A 78 -6.37 -16.48 8.26
C ASN A 78 -5.86 -15.60 7.11
N ASN A 79 -4.73 -14.89 7.28
CA ASN A 79 -4.12 -14.00 6.29
C ASN A 79 -4.98 -12.80 5.87
N THR A 80 -5.96 -12.41 6.67
CA THR A 80 -6.65 -11.12 6.52
C THR A 80 -5.92 -10.04 7.31
N LEU A 81 -5.90 -8.81 6.81
CA LEU A 81 -5.23 -7.69 7.48
C LEU A 81 -5.95 -7.37 8.79
N ASN A 82 -5.28 -7.46 9.94
CA ASN A 82 -5.86 -7.12 11.23
C ASN A 82 -5.82 -5.60 11.43
N LYS A 83 -4.62 -5.01 11.36
CA LYS A 83 -4.44 -3.57 11.54
C LYS A 83 -3.22 -3.03 10.81
N LEU A 84 -3.31 -1.75 10.46
CA LEU A 84 -2.18 -0.91 10.03
C LEU A 84 -1.88 0.09 11.15
N ILE A 85 -0.65 0.08 11.65
CA ILE A 85 -0.13 1.05 12.62
C ILE A 85 0.68 2.07 11.83
N GLN A 86 0.14 3.26 11.62
CA GLN A 86 0.82 4.31 10.87
C GLN A 86 1.97 4.90 11.70
N THR A 87 3.09 5.15 11.04
CA THR A 87 4.29 5.77 11.65
C THR A 87 4.30 7.30 11.54
N ASP A 88 3.20 7.90 11.09
CA ASP A 88 3.07 9.34 10.94
C ASP A 88 2.90 10.06 12.29
N LYS A 89 2.84 11.40 12.27
CA LYS A 89 2.71 12.21 13.49
C LYS A 89 1.44 11.93 14.30
N THR A 90 0.44 11.29 13.70
CA THR A 90 -0.83 10.97 14.37
C THR A 90 -0.81 9.60 15.05
N ASN A 91 0.19 8.76 14.73
CA ASN A 91 0.30 7.36 15.16
C ASN A 91 -1.04 6.63 15.03
N ALA A 92 -1.77 6.89 13.95
CA ALA A 92 -3.11 6.35 13.80
C ALA A 92 -3.04 4.83 13.62
N THR A 93 -3.98 4.13 14.21
CA THR A 93 -4.19 2.70 13.94
C THR A 93 -5.49 2.51 13.19
N GLU A 94 -5.39 1.89 12.01
CA GLU A 94 -6.54 1.44 11.23
C GLU A 94 -6.78 -0.04 11.54
N TYR A 95 -7.96 -0.35 12.09
CA TYR A 95 -8.40 -1.73 12.35
C TYR A 95 -9.36 -2.18 11.25
N CYS A 96 -9.19 -3.40 10.75
CA CYS A 96 -10.06 -4.01 9.75
C CYS A 96 -10.87 -5.15 10.37
N VAL A 97 -12.17 -5.22 10.06
CA VAL A 97 -13.05 -6.31 10.50
C VAL A 97 -13.69 -6.97 9.30
N TYR A 98 -13.75 -8.29 9.33
CA TYR A 98 -14.23 -9.12 8.25
C TYR A 98 -15.43 -9.95 8.70
N ASP A 99 -16.30 -10.29 7.74
CA ASP A 99 -17.30 -11.33 7.95
C ASP A 99 -16.71 -12.74 7.78
N TYR A 100 -17.56 -13.76 7.93
CA TYR A 100 -17.16 -15.16 7.84
C TYR A 100 -16.75 -15.61 6.43
N GLN A 101 -17.06 -14.82 5.38
CA GLN A 101 -16.56 -15.06 4.02
C GLN A 101 -15.25 -14.32 3.74
N GLY A 102 -14.68 -13.60 4.71
CA GLY A 102 -13.47 -12.81 4.52
C GLY A 102 -13.70 -11.49 3.78
N ARG A 103 -14.94 -10.98 3.73
CA ARG A 103 -15.23 -9.65 3.17
C ARG A 103 -15.02 -8.61 4.26
N ARG A 104 -14.27 -7.54 3.96
CA ARG A 104 -14.08 -6.43 4.90
C ARG A 104 -15.40 -5.67 5.06
N ILE A 105 -15.96 -5.69 6.27
CA ILE A 105 -17.26 -5.07 6.59
C ILE A 105 -17.11 -3.80 7.44
N ARG A 106 -15.91 -3.55 7.98
CA ARG A 106 -15.63 -2.34 8.78
C ARG A 106 -14.16 -1.98 8.76
N THR A 107 -13.92 -0.67 8.77
CA THR A 107 -12.63 -0.06 9.08
C THR A 107 -12.83 0.90 10.25
N VAL A 108 -11.93 0.91 11.23
CA VAL A 108 -11.95 1.84 12.36
C VAL A 108 -10.62 2.55 12.45
N LEU A 109 -10.63 3.87 12.34
CA LEU A 109 -9.44 4.70 12.51
C LEU A 109 -9.41 5.24 13.94
N LYS A 110 -8.31 4.96 14.65
CA LYS A 110 -8.02 5.52 15.97
C LYS A 110 -6.79 6.41 15.87
N SER A 111 -6.94 7.70 16.10
CA SER A 111 -5.83 8.67 16.17
C SER A 111 -6.02 9.56 17.41
N ASN A 112 -4.93 9.90 18.12
CA ASN A 112 -4.96 10.85 19.24
C ASN A 112 -6.11 10.64 20.27
N ASN A 113 -6.40 9.38 20.64
CA ASN A 113 -7.53 8.99 21.51
C ASN A 113 -8.95 9.34 21.02
N GLN A 114 -9.10 9.85 19.80
CA GLN A 114 -10.38 10.01 19.12
C GLN A 114 -10.61 8.79 18.22
N VAL A 115 -11.78 8.17 18.34
CA VAL A 115 -12.17 7.06 17.47
C VAL A 115 -13.09 7.63 16.39
N GLN A 116 -12.62 7.64 15.16
CA GLN A 116 -13.46 7.97 14.01
C GLN A 116 -13.91 6.67 13.35
N ASN A 117 -15.19 6.35 13.53
CA ASN A 117 -15.80 5.21 12.86
C ASN A 117 -16.15 5.61 11.42
N GLN A 118 -15.35 5.17 10.44
CA GLN A 118 -15.77 5.18 9.05
C GLN A 118 -16.43 3.85 8.70
N LYS A 119 -17.76 3.81 8.71
CA LYS A 119 -18.51 2.69 8.11
C LYS A 119 -18.51 2.88 6.60
N THR A 120 -17.56 2.28 5.91
CA THR A 120 -17.73 1.99 4.48
C THR A 120 -18.66 0.79 4.37
N ILE A 121 -19.98 1.04 4.35
CA ILE A 121 -20.95 0.03 3.97
C ILE A 121 -20.85 -0.06 2.45
N CYS A 122 -20.11 -1.04 1.93
CA CYS A 122 -20.36 -1.49 0.57
C CYS A 122 -21.74 -2.17 0.60
N LEU A 123 -22.80 -1.42 0.30
CA LEU A 123 -24.11 -1.98 0.01
C LEU A 123 -23.99 -2.79 -1.28
N HIS A 124 -24.45 -4.05 -1.24
CA HIS A 124 -24.56 -4.96 -2.38
C HIS A 124 -25.43 -4.38 -3.49
#